data_AF-A0A842SM78-F1
#
_entry.id   AF-A0A842SM78-F1
#
_cell.length_a   1.000
_cell.length_b   1.000
_cell.length_c   1.000
_cell.angle_alpha   90.00
_cell.angle_beta   90.00
_cell.angle_gamma   90.00
#
_symmetry.space_group_name_H-M   'P 1'
#
loop_
_entity.id
_entity.type
_entity.pdbx_description
1 polymer ?
#
loop_
_entity_poly.entity_id
_entity_poly.type
_entity_poly.pdbx_seq_one_letter_code
_entity_poly.pdbx_strand_id
1 'polypeptide(L)'
;IIRLLKVAVTDGHILKESGLKSPKECLGYRLITKSVERMADHAVNIAQNRLALTLAIPEKEILEELEKLSEFALKIFEDAMESLFDEDYLEADKVLEIAEETRNFEAEAVQKIVKHAAPEEVPALRLIVESILRTAEYGADIAETVLNMTVRDAVIES
;
A
#
# COMPACT_ATOMS: atom_id res chain seq x y z
N ILE A 1 -13.18 -7.31 11.27
CA ILE A 1 -12.27 -8.26 10.58
C ILE A 1 -11.35 -8.98 11.57
N ILE A 2 -10.45 -8.32 12.30
CA ILE A 2 -9.49 -9.00 13.21
C ILE A 2 -10.14 -9.94 14.25
N ARG A 3 -11.28 -9.55 14.83
CA ARG A 3 -12.03 -10.41 15.77
C ARG A 3 -12.57 -11.68 15.09
N LEU A 4 -13.03 -11.58 13.84
CA LEU A 4 -13.51 -12.71 13.05
C LEU A 4 -12.37 -13.70 12.79
N LEU A 5 -11.22 -13.19 12.33
CA LEU A 5 -10.02 -14.01 12.11
C LEU A 5 -9.56 -14.73 13.39
N LYS A 6 -9.64 -14.08 14.55
CA LYS A 6 -9.32 -14.71 15.84
C LYS A 6 -10.23 -15.90 16.17
N VAL A 7 -11.53 -15.78 15.91
CA VAL A 7 -12.49 -16.87 16.14
C VAL A 7 -12.26 -18.00 15.14
N ALA A 8 -12.05 -17.67 13.87
CA ALA A 8 -11.79 -18.63 12.79
C ALA A 8 -10.57 -19.52 13.04
N VAL A 9 -9.55 -19.04 13.75
CA VAL A 9 -8.38 -19.86 14.12
C VAL A 9 -8.75 -21.05 15.03
N THR A 10 -9.77 -20.88 15.88
CA THR A 10 -10.17 -21.91 16.86
C THR A 10 -11.46 -22.64 16.49
N ASP A 11 -12.26 -22.08 15.59
CA ASP A 11 -13.56 -22.61 15.19
C ASP A 11 -13.55 -22.96 13.70
N GLY A 12 -13.56 -24.26 13.39
CA GLY A 12 -13.54 -24.77 12.02
C GLY A 12 -14.82 -24.51 11.22
N HIS A 13 -15.95 -24.25 11.87
CA HIS A 13 -17.18 -23.82 11.19
C HIS A 13 -17.01 -22.39 10.68
N ILE A 14 -16.61 -21.47 11.57
CA ILE A 14 -16.38 -20.06 11.23
C ILE A 14 -15.27 -19.91 10.19
N LEU A 15 -14.21 -20.72 10.27
CA LEU A 15 -13.14 -20.76 9.27
C LEU A 15 -13.69 -21.00 7.86
N LYS A 16 -14.51 -22.05 7.70
CA LYS A 16 -15.11 -22.43 6.41
C LYS A 16 -16.11 -21.41 5.92
N GLU A 17 -16.97 -20.89 6.79
CA GLU A 17 -17.92 -19.82 6.43
C GLU A 17 -17.21 -18.54 5.99
N SER A 18 -16.00 -18.28 6.50
CA SER A 18 -15.19 -17.14 6.11
C SER A 18 -14.43 -17.35 4.80
N GLY A 19 -14.57 -18.52 4.15
CA GLY A 19 -13.87 -18.85 2.90
C GLY A 19 -12.40 -19.25 3.06
N LEU A 20 -11.94 -19.49 4.29
CA LEU A 20 -10.54 -19.81 4.56
C LEU A 20 -10.31 -21.33 4.52
N LYS A 21 -9.23 -21.77 3.87
CA LYS A 21 -8.82 -23.16 3.70
C LYS A 21 -8.11 -23.68 4.95
N SER A 22 -7.42 -22.82 5.70
CA SER A 22 -6.70 -23.23 6.91
C SER A 22 -6.58 -22.13 7.96
N PRO A 23 -6.43 -22.47 9.26
CA PRO A 23 -6.14 -21.49 10.31
C PRO A 23 -4.87 -20.65 10.05
N LYS A 24 -3.94 -21.12 9.21
CA LYS A 24 -2.72 -20.39 8.86
C LYS A 24 -3.01 -19.18 7.99
N GLU A 25 -4.00 -19.25 7.09
CA GLU A 25 -4.39 -18.13 6.24
C GLU A 25 -4.91 -16.94 7.06
N CYS A 26 -5.47 -17.20 8.25
CA CYS A 26 -5.86 -16.13 9.18
C CYS A 26 -4.68 -15.22 9.57
N LEU A 27 -3.44 -15.72 9.54
CA LEU A 27 -2.25 -14.92 9.81
C LEU A 27 -1.95 -13.98 8.64
N GLY A 28 -2.00 -14.47 7.41
CA GLY A 28 -1.79 -13.67 6.19
C GLY A 28 -2.85 -12.58 6.06
N TYR A 29 -4.14 -12.95 6.13
CA TYR A 29 -5.23 -11.98 6.08
C TYR A 29 -5.19 -10.96 7.22
N ARG A 30 -4.65 -11.32 8.39
CA ARG A 30 -4.42 -10.37 9.48
C ARG A 30 -3.35 -9.33 9.13
N LEU A 31 -2.26 -9.74 8.48
CA LEU A 31 -1.22 -8.82 8.03
C LEU A 31 -1.75 -7.88 6.95
N ILE A 32 -2.43 -8.44 5.93
CA ILE A 32 -3.08 -7.68 4.85
C ILE A 32 -4.07 -6.65 5.41
N THR A 33 -4.95 -7.07 6.34
CA THR A 33 -5.91 -6.14 6.97
C THR A 33 -5.19 -4.96 7.64
N LYS A 34 -4.04 -5.19 8.25
CA LYS A 34 -3.25 -4.14 8.90
C LYS A 34 -2.61 -3.20 7.88
N SER A 35 -2.13 -3.72 6.75
CA SER A 35 -1.60 -2.90 5.65
C SER A 35 -2.68 -2.00 5.06
N VAL A 36 -3.90 -2.53 4.85
CA VAL A 36 -5.07 -1.74 4.41
C VAL A 36 -5.44 -0.65 5.42
N GLU A 37 -5.49 -0.98 6.72
CA GLU A 37 -5.76 0.00 7.79
C GLU A 37 -4.72 1.14 7.78
N ARG A 38 -3.43 0.80 7.67
CA ARG A 38 -2.36 1.80 7.64
C ARG A 38 -2.42 2.67 6.40
N MET A 39 -2.73 2.10 5.23
CA MET A 39 -2.95 2.88 4.01
C MET A 39 -4.07 3.90 4.22
N ALA A 40 -5.17 3.51 4.89
CA ALA A 40 -6.26 4.43 5.21
C ALA A 40 -5.83 5.53 6.19
N ASP A 41 -5.01 5.21 7.20
CA ASP A 41 -4.43 6.22 8.11
C ASP A 41 -3.58 7.24 7.34
N HIS A 42 -2.81 6.82 6.34
CA HIS A 42 -2.01 7.73 5.52
C HIS A 42 -2.86 8.59 4.57
N ALA A 43 -3.99 8.08 4.08
CA ALA A 43 -4.96 8.92 3.39
C ALA A 43 -5.50 10.05 4.29
N VAL A 44 -5.70 9.77 5.58
CA VAL A 44 -6.04 10.80 6.57
C VAL A 44 -4.88 11.78 6.78
N ASN A 45 -3.64 11.30 6.85
CA ASN A 45 -2.45 12.15 6.98
C ASN A 45 -2.30 13.11 5.78
N ILE A 46 -2.56 12.64 4.56
CA ILE A 46 -2.58 13.50 3.35
C ILE A 46 -3.60 14.63 3.53
N ALA A 47 -4.83 14.29 3.92
CA ALA A 47 -5.88 15.28 4.12
C ALA A 47 -5.54 16.29 5.22
N GLN A 48 -4.94 15.84 6.34
CA GLN A 48 -4.52 16.71 7.43
C GLN A 48 -3.38 17.66 7.01
N ASN A 49 -2.36 17.15 6.31
CA ASN A 49 -1.26 17.98 5.82
C ASN A 49 -1.71 18.97 4.75
N ARG A 50 -2.70 18.60 3.93
CA ARG A 50 -3.34 19.54 2.99
C ARG A 50 -3.99 20.73 3.72
N LEU A 51 -4.63 20.51 4.86
CA LEU A 51 -5.23 21.60 5.65
C LEU A 51 -4.18 22.55 6.26
N ALA A 52 -2.92 22.11 6.38
CA ALA A 52 -1.82 22.93 6.86
C ALA A 52 -1.20 23.81 5.76
N LEU A 53 -1.52 23.58 4.49
CA LEU A 53 -1.05 24.42 3.38
C LEU A 53 -1.77 25.77 3.38
N THR A 54 -1.02 26.81 3.04
CA THR A 54 -1.52 28.19 3.00
C THR A 54 -2.17 28.52 1.66
N LEU A 55 -1.65 27.92 0.59
CA LEU A 55 -2.22 28.02 -0.75
C LEU A 55 -3.45 27.14 -0.89
N ALA A 56 -4.48 27.67 -1.55
CA ALA A 56 -5.66 26.90 -1.91
C ALA A 56 -5.30 25.73 -2.86
N ILE A 57 -4.35 25.96 -3.77
CA ILE A 57 -3.84 24.99 -4.75
C ILE A 57 -2.32 25.18 -4.86
N PRO A 58 -1.51 24.11 -4.70
CA PRO A 58 -0.05 24.16 -4.94
C PRO A 58 0.31 24.59 -6.37
N GLU A 59 1.58 24.95 -6.60
CA GLU A 59 2.07 25.17 -7.97
C GLU A 59 1.82 23.94 -8.84
N LYS A 60 1.52 24.17 -10.13
CA LYS A 60 1.11 23.14 -11.08
C LYS A 60 2.16 22.02 -11.17
N GLU A 61 3.43 22.39 -11.21
CA GLU A 61 4.56 21.45 -11.29
C GLU A 61 4.66 20.54 -10.06
N ILE A 62 4.23 21.00 -8.89
CA ILE A 62 4.16 20.17 -7.68
C ILE A 62 2.96 19.24 -7.77
N LEU A 63 1.81 19.78 -8.16
CA LEU A 63 0.57 19.00 -8.26
C LEU A 63 0.71 17.84 -9.26
N GLU A 64 1.29 18.09 -10.43
CA GLU A 64 1.53 17.06 -11.46
C GLU A 64 2.40 15.90 -10.95
N GLU A 65 3.46 16.18 -10.18
CA GLU A 65 4.29 15.12 -9.62
C GLU A 65 3.60 14.37 -8.47
N LEU A 66 2.81 15.07 -7.65
CA LEU A 66 2.02 14.42 -6.59
C LEU A 66 0.95 13.50 -7.18
N GLU A 67 0.29 13.91 -8.27
CA GLU A 67 -0.69 13.09 -9.00
C GLU A 67 -0.01 11.85 -9.59
N LYS A 68 1.11 12.03 -10.31
CA LYS A 68 1.89 10.94 -10.89
C LYS A 68 2.35 9.93 -9.82
N LEU A 69 2.91 10.42 -8.71
CA LEU A 69 3.36 9.57 -7.60
C LEU A 69 2.18 8.84 -6.95
N SER A 70 1.04 9.52 -6.78
CA SER A 70 -0.16 8.94 -6.21
C SER A 70 -0.76 7.84 -7.09
N GLU A 71 -0.86 8.07 -8.40
CA GLU A 71 -1.34 7.06 -9.36
C GLU A 71 -0.46 5.81 -9.33
N PHE A 72 0.86 6.00 -9.32
CA PHE A 72 1.80 4.89 -9.26
C PHE A 72 1.69 4.08 -7.95
N ALA A 73 1.64 4.77 -6.80
CA ALA A 73 1.50 4.12 -5.51
C ALA A 73 0.17 3.38 -5.35
N LEU A 74 -0.93 3.95 -5.88
CA LEU A 74 -2.24 3.29 -5.92
C LEU A 74 -2.20 2.06 -6.81
N LYS A 75 -1.56 2.13 -7.98
CA LYS A 75 -1.44 0.98 -8.88
C LYS A 75 -0.73 -0.20 -8.21
N ILE A 76 0.38 0.03 -7.52
CA ILE A 76 1.08 -1.00 -6.73
C ILE A 76 0.14 -1.63 -5.69
N PHE A 77 -0.63 -0.81 -4.98
CA PHE A 77 -1.54 -1.30 -3.95
C PHE A 77 -2.71 -2.09 -4.54
N GLU A 78 -3.29 -1.63 -5.65
CA GLU A 78 -4.38 -2.30 -6.37
C GLU A 78 -3.93 -3.65 -6.93
N ASP A 79 -2.77 -3.70 -7.59
CA ASP A 79 -2.21 -4.93 -8.16
C ASP A 79 -1.83 -5.94 -7.05
N ALA A 80 -1.36 -5.48 -5.89
CA ALA A 80 -1.16 -6.33 -4.72
C ALA A 80 -2.47 -6.95 -4.20
N MET A 81 -3.57 -6.19 -4.25
CA MET A 81 -4.89 -6.69 -3.85
C MET A 81 -5.48 -7.64 -4.89
N GLU A 82 -5.26 -7.40 -6.18
CA GLU A 82 -5.66 -8.28 -7.28
C GLU A 82 -4.96 -9.64 -7.17
N SER A 83 -3.63 -9.65 -7.00
CA SER A 83 -2.86 -10.88 -6.81
C SER A 83 -3.29 -11.69 -5.58
N LEU A 84 -3.76 -11.02 -4.52
CA LEU A 84 -4.36 -11.70 -3.36
C LEU A 84 -5.67 -12.41 -3.71
N PHE A 85 -6.56 -11.76 -4.48
CA PHE A 85 -7.86 -12.34 -4.83
C PHE A 85 -7.71 -13.50 -5.80
N ASP A 86 -6.77 -13.38 -6.73
CA ASP A 86 -6.51 -14.40 -7.75
C ASP A 86 -5.56 -15.50 -7.26
N GLU A 87 -4.99 -15.33 -6.05
CA GLU A 87 -3.92 -16.18 -5.50
C GLU A 87 -2.70 -16.29 -6.46
N ASP A 88 -2.43 -15.21 -7.22
CA ASP A 88 -1.40 -15.17 -8.27
C ASP A 88 -0.02 -14.78 -7.70
N TYR A 89 0.83 -15.79 -7.56
CA TYR A 89 2.23 -15.62 -7.16
C TYR A 89 3.02 -14.72 -8.13
N LEU A 90 2.88 -14.90 -9.45
CA LEU A 90 3.69 -14.21 -10.45
C LEU A 90 3.32 -12.73 -10.53
N GLU A 91 2.05 -12.40 -10.30
CA GLU A 91 1.62 -11.02 -10.18
C GLU A 91 2.17 -10.37 -8.91
N ALA A 92 2.08 -11.03 -7.75
CA ALA A 92 2.64 -10.52 -6.51
C ALA A 92 4.17 -10.26 -6.60
N ASP A 93 4.91 -11.13 -7.28
CA ASP A 93 6.36 -10.97 -7.50
C ASP A 93 6.66 -9.72 -8.34
N LYS A 94 5.92 -9.51 -9.44
CA LYS A 94 6.04 -8.30 -10.27
C LYS A 94 5.71 -7.02 -9.51
N VAL A 95 4.70 -7.07 -8.63
CA VAL A 95 4.34 -5.91 -7.79
C VAL A 95 5.51 -5.50 -6.90
N LEU A 96 6.25 -6.46 -6.32
CA LEU A 96 7.45 -6.16 -5.54
C LEU A 96 8.55 -5.51 -6.39
N GLU A 97 8.78 -6.00 -7.62
CA GLU A 97 9.75 -5.39 -8.54
C GLU A 97 9.39 -3.94 -8.87
N ILE A 98 8.12 -3.69 -9.22
CA ILE A 98 7.62 -2.35 -9.56
C ILE A 98 7.70 -1.41 -8.35
N ALA A 99 7.43 -1.90 -7.14
CA ALA A 99 7.49 -1.09 -5.92
C ALA A 99 8.91 -0.53 -5.66
N GLU A 100 9.96 -1.17 -6.16
CA GLU A 100 11.33 -0.64 -6.04
C GLU A 100 11.57 0.65 -6.84
N GLU A 101 10.78 0.89 -7.91
CA GLU A 101 10.89 2.07 -8.77
C GLU A 101 10.38 3.34 -8.08
N THR A 102 9.58 3.20 -7.01
CA THR A 102 8.96 4.32 -6.28
C THR A 102 9.99 5.35 -5.78
N ARG A 103 11.23 4.93 -5.50
CA ARG A 103 12.34 5.81 -5.09
C ARG A 103 12.67 6.89 -6.14
N ASN A 104 12.50 6.57 -7.42
CA ASN A 104 12.77 7.53 -8.50
C ASN A 104 11.70 8.63 -8.51
N PHE A 105 10.43 8.26 -8.32
CA PHE A 105 9.32 9.20 -8.26
C PHE A 105 9.39 10.10 -7.02
N GLU A 106 9.84 9.57 -5.87
CA GLU A 106 10.09 10.38 -4.67
C GLU A 106 11.10 11.50 -4.96
N ALA A 107 12.22 11.17 -5.60
CA ALA A 107 13.28 12.13 -5.90
C ALA A 107 12.78 13.27 -6.81
N GLU A 108 11.99 12.93 -7.83
CA GLU A 108 11.37 13.91 -8.75
C GLU A 108 10.40 14.85 -8.00
N ALA A 109 9.50 14.30 -7.20
CA ALA A 109 8.52 15.08 -6.41
C ALA A 109 9.22 16.03 -5.42
N VAL A 110 10.21 15.53 -4.68
CA VAL A 110 10.99 16.36 -3.74
C VAL A 110 11.74 17.47 -4.46
N GLN A 111 12.32 17.19 -5.63
CA GLN A 111 13.01 18.21 -6.42
C GLN A 111 12.06 19.34 -6.84
N LYS A 112 10.82 19.02 -7.27
CA LYS A 112 9.83 20.06 -7.60
C LYS A 112 9.43 20.86 -6.38
N ILE A 113 9.16 20.20 -5.25
CA ILE A 113 8.80 20.88 -4.00
C ILE A 113 9.89 21.89 -3.60
N VAL A 114 11.17 21.49 -3.59
CA VAL A 114 12.27 22.39 -3.21
C VAL A 114 12.41 23.59 -4.16
N LYS A 115 12.10 23.40 -5.45
CA LYS A 115 12.24 24.44 -6.46
C LYS A 115 11.07 25.43 -6.49
N HIS A 116 9.86 24.95 -6.19
CA HIS A 116 8.61 25.64 -6.49
C HIS A 116 7.78 25.99 -5.24
N ALA A 117 7.95 25.28 -4.12
CA ALA A 117 7.14 25.54 -2.94
C ALA A 117 7.64 26.75 -2.15
N ALA A 118 6.71 27.45 -1.50
CA ALA A 118 7.07 28.40 -0.45
C ALA A 118 7.78 27.65 0.70
N PRO A 119 8.84 28.22 1.31
CA PRO A 119 9.61 27.55 2.38
C PRO A 119 8.76 27.00 3.53
N GLU A 120 7.68 27.70 3.89
CA GLU A 120 6.72 27.32 4.92
C GLU A 120 5.84 26.11 4.57
N GLU A 121 5.63 25.83 3.28
CA GLU A 121 4.80 24.71 2.79
C GLU A 121 5.59 23.42 2.57
N VAL A 122 6.92 23.53 2.40
CA VAL A 122 7.82 22.39 2.16
C VAL A 122 7.62 21.25 3.17
N PRO A 123 7.52 21.48 4.49
CA PRO A 123 7.34 20.37 5.44
C PRO A 123 6.05 19.58 5.21
N ALA A 124 4.92 20.26 5.00
CA ALA A 124 3.63 19.62 4.79
C ALA A 124 3.59 18.86 3.45
N LEU A 125 4.16 19.43 2.39
CA LEU A 125 4.28 18.75 1.09
C LEU A 125 5.15 17.50 1.16
N ARG A 126 6.26 17.53 1.92
CA ARG A 126 7.09 16.35 2.14
C ARG A 126 6.37 15.25 2.91
N LEU A 127 5.53 15.60 3.89
CA LEU A 127 4.71 14.63 4.62
C LEU A 127 3.60 14.03 3.75
N ILE A 128 3.06 14.79 2.79
CA ILE A 128 2.15 14.27 1.76
C ILE A 128 2.88 13.25 0.88
N VAL A 129 4.07 13.57 0.38
CA VAL A 129 4.91 12.64 -0.39
C VAL A 129 5.18 11.37 0.39
N GLU A 130 5.63 11.48 1.65
CA GLU A 130 5.86 10.32 2.52
C GLU A 130 4.59 9.46 2.65
N SER A 131 3.44 10.08 2.91
CA SER A 131 2.17 9.36 3.07
C SER A 131 1.75 8.63 1.78
N ILE A 132 2.02 9.21 0.60
CA ILE A 132 1.78 8.53 -0.69
C ILE A 132 2.72 7.33 -0.85
N LEU A 133 4.01 7.49 -0.53
CA LEU A 133 4.99 6.39 -0.63
C LEU A 133 4.63 5.23 0.30
N ARG A 134 4.07 5.51 1.47
CA ARG A 134 3.57 4.49 2.39
C ARG A 134 2.45 3.64 1.77
N THR A 135 1.63 4.18 0.87
CA THR A 135 0.64 3.39 0.12
C THR A 135 1.33 2.32 -0.74
N ALA A 136 2.39 2.68 -1.47
CA ALA A 136 3.16 1.72 -2.27
C ALA A 136 3.83 0.66 -1.37
N GLU A 137 4.42 1.07 -0.25
CA GLU A 137 5.02 0.14 0.72
C GLU A 137 4.00 -0.85 1.29
N TYR A 138 2.78 -0.41 1.60
CA TYR A 138 1.74 -1.34 2.07
C TYR A 138 1.22 -2.26 0.96
N GLY A 139 1.26 -1.82 -0.30
CA GLY A 139 1.06 -2.71 -1.45
C GLY A 139 2.13 -3.79 -1.50
N ALA A 140 3.41 -3.41 -1.34
CA ALA A 140 4.51 -4.37 -1.28
C ALA A 140 4.39 -5.34 -0.08
N ASP A 141 4.02 -4.87 1.12
CA ASP A 141 3.76 -5.72 2.30
C ASP A 141 2.64 -6.76 2.00
N ILE A 142 1.61 -6.36 1.24
CA ILE A 142 0.52 -7.25 0.82
C ILE A 142 1.04 -8.29 -0.17
N ALA A 143 1.76 -7.86 -1.22
CA ALA A 143 2.34 -8.76 -2.21
C ALA A 143 3.30 -9.78 -1.57
N GLU A 144 4.15 -9.36 -0.64
CA GLU A 144 5.03 -10.26 0.12
C GLU A 144 4.20 -11.28 0.94
N THR A 145 3.08 -10.84 1.51
CA THR A 145 2.17 -11.74 2.22
C THR A 145 1.52 -12.76 1.27
N VAL A 146 1.12 -12.36 0.07
CA VAL A 146 0.57 -13.24 -0.97
C VAL A 146 1.58 -14.31 -1.37
N LEU A 147 2.83 -13.92 -1.69
CA LEU A 147 3.91 -14.86 -1.99
C LEU A 147 4.10 -15.89 -0.87
N ASN A 148 4.15 -15.43 0.40
CA ASN A 148 4.28 -16.32 1.54
C ASN A 148 3.09 -17.27 1.73
N MET A 149 1.89 -16.86 1.33
CA MET A 149 0.69 -17.70 1.37
C MET A 149 0.70 -18.77 0.27
N THR A 150 1.28 -18.47 -0.90
CA THR A 150 1.31 -19.35 -2.08
C THR A 150 2.58 -20.20 -2.22
N VAL A 151 3.62 -19.97 -1.39
CA VAL A 151 4.90 -20.76 -1.36
C VAL A 151 4.70 -22.28 -1.32
N ARG A 152 3.58 -22.80 -0.79
CA ARG A 152 3.32 -24.25 -0.81
C ARG A 152 3.00 -24.81 -2.19
N ASP A 153 2.47 -24.02 -3.10
CA ASP A 153 2.09 -24.47 -4.44
C ASP A 153 3.31 -24.47 -5.39
N ALA A 154 4.22 -23.51 -5.23
CA ALA A 154 5.45 -23.40 -6.04
C ALA A 154 6.47 -24.53 -5.82
N VAL A 155 6.53 -25.11 -4.61
CA VAL A 155 7.50 -26.19 -4.26
C VAL A 155 7.00 -27.58 -4.69
N ILE A 156 5.70 -27.73 -4.99
CA ILE A 156 5.11 -29.01 -5.40
C ILE A 156 5.14 -29.17 -6.93
N GLU A 157 5.26 -28.08 -7.69
CA GLU A 157 5.35 -28.10 -9.16
C GLU A 157 6.80 -28.05 -9.72
N SER A 158 7.82 -28.06 -8.85
CA SER A 158 9.25 -28.08 -9.22
C SER A 158 9.91 -29.45 -9.08
#